data_AF-A0A2N1Q059-F1
#
_entry.id   AF-A0A2N1Q059-F1
#
_cell.length_a   1.000
_cell.length_b   1.000
_cell.length_c   1.000
_cell.angle_alpha   90.00
_cell.angle_beta   90.00
_cell.angle_gamma   90.00
#
_symmetry.space_group_name_H-M   'P 1'
#
loop_
_entity.id
_entity.type
_entity.pdbx_description
1 polymer ?
#
loop_
_entity_poly.entity_id
_entity_poly.type
_entity_poly.pdbx_seq_one_letter_code
_entity_poly.pdbx_strand_id
1 'polypeptide(L)'
;MKKQELWLLINTIIVLLVAVGFILIYSNAVVKTPEDRLFGRVVELTNEAVVETLPNTNSYAVVHLSYDAVTRSGETIGKVYNLKIKNGYNFSSDENFGEIELLVGIGKDNLINVEIITLKQSSWTVKGIQRFVYDRYQDVLIAQVENVPAYDAADPDAGATATDSTGAIRDLVKKAVQMHFGTFVDDPYIEFYGEDYILVEDTTFSGTLVTNKYTVEGQGTVYLVTGSGEYYDGNEASITLHVLLDSDGEILALLLPDDGYGHTKGFRSRNDAYLAEFIGLTIGQVEQVVNDNDDLTTGATNTKTLIEVLLRALVSEVTA
;
A
#
# COMPACT_ATOMS: atom_id res chain seq x y z
N MET A 1 -35.24 -47.57 39.16
CA MET A 1 -35.17 -46.09 39.26
C MET A 1 -36.40 -45.60 39.97
N LYS A 2 -36.24 -44.81 41.03
CA LYS A 2 -37.38 -44.19 41.74
C LYS A 2 -37.98 -43.10 40.85
N LYS A 3 -39.29 -42.84 40.96
CA LYS A 3 -39.98 -41.79 40.17
C LYS A 3 -39.29 -40.42 40.27
N GLN A 4 -38.70 -40.11 41.43
CA GLN A 4 -37.96 -38.87 41.67
C GLN A 4 -36.66 -38.80 40.86
N GLU A 5 -35.91 -39.91 40.75
CA GLU A 5 -34.68 -40.00 39.93
C GLU A 5 -35.00 -39.85 38.44
N LEU A 6 -36.13 -40.42 37.99
CA LEU A 6 -36.61 -40.27 36.61
C LEU A 6 -36.99 -38.84 36.29
N TRP A 7 -37.67 -38.15 37.21
CA TRP A 7 -38.06 -36.75 37.03
C TRP A 7 -36.85 -35.82 36.98
N LEU A 8 -35.85 -36.09 37.84
CA LEU A 8 -34.59 -35.35 37.83
C LEU A 8 -33.82 -35.56 36.52
N LEU A 9 -33.74 -36.81 36.03
CA LEU A 9 -33.08 -37.13 34.76
C LEU A 9 -33.73 -36.43 33.57
N ILE A 10 -35.06 -36.44 33.49
CA ILE A 10 -35.80 -35.78 32.41
C ILE A 10 -35.54 -34.27 32.42
N ASN A 11 -35.59 -33.62 33.58
CA ASN A 11 -35.30 -32.19 33.67
C ASN A 11 -33.85 -31.86 33.30
N THR A 12 -32.89 -32.68 33.73
CA THR A 12 -31.48 -32.51 33.34
C THR A 12 -31.31 -32.62 31.82
N ILE A 13 -31.99 -33.57 31.17
CA ILE A 13 -31.96 -33.71 29.70
C ILE A 13 -32.60 -32.49 29.03
N ILE A 14 -33.73 -32.00 29.53
CA ILE A 14 -34.39 -30.79 28.97
C ILE A 14 -33.47 -29.58 29.10
N VAL A 15 -32.86 -29.36 30.26
CA VAL A 15 -31.92 -28.24 30.47
C VAL A 15 -30.71 -28.37 29.54
N LEU A 16 -30.16 -29.58 29.35
CA LEU A 16 -29.07 -29.83 28.40
C LEU A 16 -29.49 -29.52 26.95
N LEU A 17 -30.67 -29.94 26.52
CA LEU A 17 -31.17 -29.66 25.17
C LEU A 17 -31.40 -28.17 24.95
N VAL A 18 -31.96 -27.46 25.94
CA VAL A 18 -32.11 -26.00 25.89
C VAL A 18 -30.75 -25.31 25.86
N ALA A 19 -29.78 -25.76 26.67
CA ALA A 19 -28.43 -25.21 26.68
C ALA A 19 -27.71 -25.42 25.33
N VAL A 20 -27.80 -26.62 24.75
CA VAL A 20 -27.23 -26.92 23.42
C VAL A 20 -27.93 -26.09 22.34
N GLY A 21 -29.26 -26.00 22.37
CA GLY A 21 -30.02 -25.16 21.44
C GLY A 21 -29.62 -23.68 21.55
N PHE A 22 -29.45 -23.17 22.77
CA PHE A 22 -28.99 -21.81 23.00
C PHE A 22 -27.56 -21.59 22.52
N ILE A 23 -26.63 -22.52 22.79
CA ILE A 23 -25.23 -22.44 22.32
C ILE A 23 -25.19 -22.40 20.79
N LEU A 24 -25.97 -23.27 20.12
CA LEU A 24 -26.03 -23.30 18.66
C LEU A 24 -26.64 -22.02 18.08
N ILE A 25 -27.71 -21.48 18.66
CA ILE A 25 -28.28 -20.21 18.19
C ILE A 25 -27.30 -19.06 18.43
N TYR A 26 -26.69 -19.00 19.62
CA TYR A 26 -25.75 -17.95 20.01
C TYR A 26 -24.46 -17.98 19.19
N SER A 27 -23.90 -19.16 18.89
CA SER A 27 -22.73 -19.27 18.02
C SER A 27 -23.01 -18.86 16.58
N ASN A 28 -24.28 -18.83 16.18
CA ASN A 28 -24.70 -18.63 14.80
C ASN A 28 -25.28 -17.25 14.51
N ALA A 29 -25.75 -16.53 15.52
CA ALA A 29 -26.38 -15.23 15.38
C ALA A 29 -25.53 -14.06 15.91
N VAL A 30 -24.48 -14.34 16.69
CA VAL A 30 -23.69 -13.30 17.35
C VAL A 30 -22.42 -13.04 16.57
N VAL A 31 -22.31 -11.80 16.07
CA VAL A 31 -21.12 -11.17 15.51
C VAL A 31 -19.99 -11.23 16.54
N LYS A 32 -18.87 -11.90 16.22
CA LYS A 32 -17.76 -12.08 17.17
C LYS A 32 -16.43 -11.64 16.60
N THR A 33 -16.19 -11.94 15.32
CA THR A 33 -14.90 -11.67 14.70
C THR A 33 -14.89 -10.28 14.05
N PRO A 34 -13.72 -9.69 13.81
CA PRO A 34 -13.61 -8.41 13.11
C PRO A 34 -14.33 -8.40 11.77
N GLU A 35 -14.20 -9.46 10.97
CA GLU A 35 -14.87 -9.59 9.67
C GLU A 35 -16.41 -9.60 9.78
N ASP A 36 -16.97 -10.19 10.84
CA ASP A 36 -18.42 -10.14 11.09
C ASP A 36 -18.91 -8.71 11.34
N ARG A 37 -18.09 -7.89 12.04
CA ARG A 37 -18.45 -6.52 12.43
C ARG A 37 -18.54 -5.60 11.22
N LEU A 38 -17.72 -5.83 10.19
CA LEU A 38 -17.76 -5.08 8.93
C LEU A 38 -19.14 -5.08 8.25
N PHE A 39 -19.93 -6.14 8.44
CA PHE A 39 -21.24 -6.31 7.79
C PHE A 39 -22.40 -6.46 8.79
N GLY A 40 -22.12 -6.31 10.09
CA GLY A 40 -23.08 -6.48 11.19
C GLY A 40 -23.72 -7.87 11.25
N ARG A 41 -23.08 -8.90 10.67
CA ARG A 41 -23.59 -10.29 10.60
C ARG A 41 -22.45 -11.28 10.42
N VAL A 42 -22.73 -12.55 10.71
CA VAL A 42 -21.74 -13.62 10.53
C VAL A 42 -21.39 -13.81 9.05
N VAL A 43 -20.11 -13.68 8.71
CA VAL A 43 -19.58 -13.85 7.35
C VAL A 43 -18.40 -14.82 7.32
N GLU A 44 -18.14 -15.37 6.15
CA GLU A 44 -16.93 -16.13 5.83
C GLU A 44 -16.15 -15.38 4.74
N LEU A 45 -14.84 -15.21 4.95
CA LEU A 45 -13.95 -14.65 3.94
C LEU A 45 -13.46 -15.77 3.03
N THR A 46 -13.72 -15.63 1.74
CA THR A 46 -13.37 -16.61 0.71
C THR A 46 -12.63 -15.93 -0.44
N ASN A 47 -12.11 -16.71 -1.40
CA ASN A 47 -11.43 -16.19 -2.59
C ASN A 47 -10.30 -15.20 -2.27
N GLU A 48 -9.40 -15.58 -1.36
CA GLU A 48 -8.23 -14.77 -1.03
C GLU A 48 -7.39 -14.49 -2.28
N ALA A 49 -7.09 -13.22 -2.52
CA ALA A 49 -6.23 -12.76 -3.60
C ALA A 49 -5.22 -11.73 -3.11
N VAL A 50 -3.96 -11.91 -3.49
CA VAL A 50 -2.89 -10.93 -3.22
C VAL A 50 -3.10 -9.71 -4.12
N VAL A 51 -3.24 -8.55 -3.51
CA VAL A 51 -3.39 -7.26 -4.18
C VAL A 51 -2.03 -6.58 -4.30
N GLU A 52 -1.32 -6.43 -3.17
CA GLU A 52 0.06 -5.94 -3.13
C GLU A 52 0.94 -6.87 -2.27
N THR A 53 2.17 -7.08 -2.71
CA THR A 53 3.15 -7.84 -1.94
C THR A 53 3.73 -7.00 -0.81
N LEU A 54 3.93 -7.60 0.37
CA LEU A 54 4.60 -6.91 1.48
C LEU A 54 6.05 -6.58 1.09
N PRO A 55 6.46 -5.30 1.15
CA PRO A 55 7.84 -4.92 0.91
C PRO A 55 8.79 -5.54 1.96
N ASN A 56 10.00 -5.88 1.54
CA ASN A 56 11.06 -6.35 2.46
C ASN A 56 11.81 -5.16 3.09
N THR A 57 11.05 -4.20 3.63
CA THR A 57 11.53 -2.97 4.25
C THR A 57 10.97 -2.86 5.67
N ASN A 58 11.65 -2.09 6.53
CA ASN A 58 11.16 -1.87 7.91
C ASN A 58 10.01 -0.86 7.99
N SER A 59 9.63 -0.25 6.86
CA SER A 59 8.53 0.71 6.78
C SER A 59 7.76 0.49 5.49
N TYR A 60 6.43 0.34 5.58
CA TYR A 60 5.54 0.16 4.42
C TYR A 60 4.08 0.48 4.76
N ALA A 61 3.28 0.73 3.74
CA ALA A 61 1.82 0.89 3.83
C ALA A 61 1.20 0.32 2.53
N VAL A 62 0.51 -0.81 2.61
CA VAL A 62 -0.01 -1.52 1.43
C VAL A 62 -1.40 -2.12 1.64
N VAL A 63 -2.17 -2.25 0.56
CA VAL A 63 -3.38 -3.08 0.49
C VAL A 63 -2.92 -4.51 0.15
N HIS A 64 -2.77 -5.37 1.14
CA HIS A 64 -2.10 -6.66 0.97
C HIS A 64 -2.98 -7.72 0.30
N LEU A 65 -4.16 -7.97 0.86
CA LEU A 65 -5.06 -9.04 0.44
C LEU A 65 -6.46 -8.50 0.16
N SER A 66 -7.20 -9.22 -0.69
CA SER A 66 -8.63 -9.04 -0.87
C SER A 66 -9.38 -10.36 -0.73
N TYR A 67 -10.63 -10.28 -0.31
CA TYR A 67 -11.51 -11.41 -0.06
C TYR A 67 -12.93 -11.09 -0.53
N ASP A 68 -13.69 -12.13 -0.85
CA ASP A 68 -15.15 -12.06 -0.93
C ASP A 68 -15.76 -12.38 0.43
N ALA A 69 -16.61 -11.49 0.94
CA ALA A 69 -17.40 -11.73 2.14
C ALA A 69 -18.69 -12.46 1.78
N VAL A 70 -18.83 -13.69 2.27
CA VAL A 70 -19.92 -14.59 1.92
C VAL A 70 -20.72 -14.94 3.16
N THR A 71 -22.04 -14.88 3.05
CA THR A 71 -22.95 -15.35 4.10
C THR A 71 -23.03 -16.87 4.09
N ARG A 72 -23.58 -17.45 5.16
CA ARG A 72 -23.76 -18.92 5.27
C ARG A 72 -24.61 -19.54 4.17
N SER A 73 -25.47 -18.78 3.51
CA SER A 73 -26.25 -19.25 2.36
C SER A 73 -25.43 -19.30 1.07
N GLY A 74 -24.15 -18.89 1.10
CA GLY A 74 -23.29 -18.77 -0.08
C GLY A 74 -23.48 -17.45 -0.83
N GLU A 75 -24.26 -16.49 -0.30
CA GLU A 75 -24.44 -15.20 -0.94
C GLU A 75 -23.27 -14.26 -0.60
N THR A 76 -22.54 -13.80 -1.62
CA THR A 76 -21.55 -12.72 -1.49
C THR A 76 -22.26 -11.41 -1.17
N ILE A 77 -21.84 -10.73 -0.10
CA ILE A 77 -22.45 -9.47 0.36
C ILE A 77 -21.53 -8.26 0.22
N GLY A 78 -20.25 -8.48 -0.10
CA GLY A 78 -19.28 -7.42 -0.30
C GLY A 78 -17.88 -7.96 -0.54
N LYS A 79 -16.91 -7.06 -0.58
CA LYS A 79 -15.47 -7.36 -0.59
C LYS A 79 -14.83 -6.87 0.70
N VAL A 80 -13.75 -7.54 1.10
CA VAL A 80 -12.91 -7.13 2.23
C VAL A 80 -11.49 -6.96 1.76
N TYR A 81 -10.85 -5.86 2.15
CA TYR A 81 -9.44 -5.58 1.89
C TYR A 81 -8.65 -5.58 3.20
N ASN A 82 -7.51 -6.26 3.23
CA ASN A 82 -6.59 -6.25 4.35
C ASN A 82 -5.52 -5.18 4.12
N LEU A 83 -5.48 -4.17 4.99
CA LEU A 83 -4.49 -3.11 4.98
C LEU A 83 -3.39 -3.42 5.97
N LYS A 84 -2.13 -3.28 5.56
CA LYS A 84 -0.97 -3.46 6.45
C LYS A 84 -0.06 -2.25 6.39
N ILE A 85 0.18 -1.66 7.55
CA ILE A 85 1.09 -0.54 7.76
C ILE A 85 2.14 -0.97 8.78
N LYS A 86 3.39 -0.66 8.51
CA LYS A 86 4.48 -0.75 9.48
C LYS A 86 5.25 0.56 9.43
N ASN A 87 5.33 1.25 10.56
CA ASN A 87 6.17 2.44 10.67
C ASN A 87 7.59 2.01 11.06
N GLY A 88 8.61 2.51 10.37
CA GLY A 88 10.02 2.16 10.62
C GLY A 88 10.63 2.71 11.92
N TYR A 89 9.81 3.19 12.87
CA TYR A 89 10.31 3.80 14.11
C TYR A 89 10.72 2.75 15.14
N ASN A 90 11.97 2.81 15.59
CA ASN A 90 12.50 1.95 16.65
C ASN A 90 12.30 2.57 18.05
N PHE A 91 11.05 2.78 18.46
CA PHE A 91 10.72 3.22 19.83
C PHE A 91 10.58 2.07 20.83
N SER A 92 10.66 0.83 20.36
CA SER A 92 10.52 -0.39 21.17
C SER A 92 11.51 -1.45 20.71
N SER A 93 11.88 -2.36 21.61
CA SER A 93 12.62 -3.58 21.28
C SER A 93 11.73 -4.68 20.69
N ASP A 94 10.42 -4.45 20.59
CA ASP A 94 9.50 -5.33 19.87
C ASP A 94 9.64 -5.08 18.36
N GLU A 95 10.08 -6.10 17.62
CA GLU A 95 10.26 -6.06 16.16
C GLU A 95 8.95 -5.78 15.40
N ASN A 96 7.81 -5.91 16.07
CA ASN A 96 6.48 -5.64 15.51
C ASN A 96 5.91 -4.29 15.95
N PHE A 97 6.68 -3.47 16.67
CA PHE A 97 6.25 -2.13 17.02
C PHE A 97 6.10 -1.29 15.76
N GLY A 98 5.06 -0.46 15.71
CA GLY A 98 4.70 0.32 14.53
C GLY A 98 3.71 -0.38 13.59
N GLU A 99 3.32 -1.63 13.87
CA GLU A 99 2.39 -2.38 13.02
C GLU A 99 0.93 -1.98 13.25
N ILE A 100 0.22 -1.71 12.16
CA ILE A 100 -1.22 -1.51 12.10
C ILE A 100 -1.77 -2.44 11.01
N GLU A 101 -2.78 -3.23 11.38
CA GLU A 101 -3.49 -4.10 10.46
C GLU A 101 -4.99 -3.84 10.59
N LEU A 102 -5.62 -3.57 9.44
CA LEU A 102 -7.04 -3.24 9.34
C LEU A 102 -7.72 -4.14 8.32
N LEU A 103 -9.02 -4.35 8.49
CA LEU A 103 -9.91 -4.83 7.43
C LEU A 103 -10.84 -3.69 7.01
N VAL A 104 -10.99 -3.51 5.69
CA VAL A 104 -11.95 -2.59 5.08
C VAL A 104 -13.02 -3.41 4.38
N GLY A 105 -14.23 -3.39 4.91
CA GLY A 105 -15.40 -4.02 4.28
C GLY A 105 -16.11 -3.02 3.37
N ILE A 106 -16.31 -3.39 2.12
CA ILE A 106 -17.10 -2.63 1.14
C ILE A 106 -18.34 -3.46 0.80
N GLY A 107 -19.48 -3.02 1.30
CA GLY A 107 -20.77 -3.66 1.07
C GLY A 107 -21.32 -3.38 -0.32
N LYS A 108 -22.23 -4.24 -0.79
CA LYS A 108 -23.00 -4.02 -2.04
C LYS A 108 -23.88 -2.76 -2.02
N ASP A 109 -24.16 -2.23 -0.83
CA ASP A 109 -24.85 -0.97 -0.58
C ASP A 109 -23.93 0.26 -0.68
N ASN A 110 -22.66 0.06 -1.05
CA ASN A 110 -21.62 1.07 -1.12
C ASN A 110 -21.27 1.71 0.23
N LEU A 111 -21.58 1.02 1.33
CA LEU A 111 -21.13 1.40 2.67
C LEU A 111 -19.78 0.78 2.97
N ILE A 112 -18.97 1.54 3.71
CA ILE A 112 -17.65 1.15 4.17
C ILE A 112 -17.67 1.07 5.69
N ASN A 113 -17.16 -0.06 6.16
CA ASN A 113 -16.83 -0.30 7.56
C ASN A 113 -15.36 -0.68 7.66
N VAL A 114 -14.67 -0.20 8.71
CA VAL A 114 -13.26 -0.53 8.96
C VAL A 114 -13.08 -1.11 10.34
N GLU A 115 -12.34 -2.20 10.44
CA GLU A 115 -12.10 -2.92 11.68
C GLU A 115 -10.61 -3.07 11.94
N ILE A 116 -10.21 -2.85 13.19
CA ILE A 116 -8.81 -2.97 13.61
C ILE A 116 -8.53 -4.42 14.02
N ILE A 117 -7.53 -5.03 13.38
CA ILE A 117 -7.03 -6.38 13.69
C ILE A 117 -5.84 -6.29 14.63
N THR A 118 -4.85 -5.50 14.24
CA THR A 118 -3.61 -5.28 14.99
C THR A 118 -3.35 -3.79 15.09
N LEU A 119 -2.99 -3.32 16.29
CA LEU A 119 -2.58 -1.93 16.51
C LEU A 119 -1.49 -1.90 17.58
N LYS A 120 -0.24 -2.03 17.14
CA LYS A 120 0.97 -2.05 17.97
C LYS A 120 1.66 -0.69 17.91
N GLN A 121 1.05 0.30 18.55
CA GLN A 121 1.55 1.67 18.61
C GLN A 121 1.78 2.10 20.06
N SER A 122 2.44 3.25 20.26
CA SER A 122 2.57 3.86 21.59
C SER A 122 1.21 4.00 22.26
N SER A 123 1.13 3.73 23.57
CA SER A 123 -0.14 3.70 24.32
C SER A 123 -0.96 5.00 24.22
N TRP A 124 -0.30 6.13 23.99
CA TRP A 124 -0.92 7.45 23.85
C TRP A 124 -1.57 7.69 22.47
N THR A 125 -1.16 7.00 21.40
CA THR A 125 -1.78 7.12 20.06
C THR A 125 -2.90 6.11 19.83
N VAL A 126 -2.84 4.93 20.46
CA VAL A 126 -3.78 3.81 20.25
C VAL A 126 -5.24 4.27 20.35
N LYS A 127 -5.60 5.03 21.39
CA LYS A 127 -6.97 5.53 21.59
C LYS A 127 -7.41 6.50 20.49
N GLY A 128 -6.50 7.37 20.05
CA GLY A 128 -6.78 8.33 18.98
C GLY A 128 -6.99 7.65 17.63
N ILE A 129 -6.16 6.65 17.31
CA ILE A 129 -6.30 5.85 16.08
C ILE A 129 -7.59 5.04 16.11
N GLN A 130 -7.90 4.37 17.23
CA GLN A 130 -9.18 3.66 17.40
C GLN A 130 -10.38 4.59 17.19
N ARG A 131 -10.35 5.76 17.83
CA ARG A 131 -11.39 6.77 17.66
C ARG A 131 -11.50 7.24 16.22
N PHE A 132 -10.39 7.53 15.56
CA PHE A 132 -10.39 7.92 14.16
C PHE A 132 -11.05 6.86 13.28
N VAL A 133 -10.67 5.60 13.42
CA VAL A 133 -11.22 4.50 12.62
C VAL A 133 -12.72 4.35 12.85
N TYR A 134 -13.17 4.28 14.11
CA TYR A 134 -14.57 4.02 14.43
C TYR A 134 -15.48 5.24 14.30
N ASP A 135 -14.97 6.48 14.42
CA ASP A 135 -15.78 7.69 14.20
C ASP A 135 -15.89 8.03 12.69
N ARG A 136 -14.90 7.65 11.86
CA ARG A 136 -14.79 8.12 10.46
C ARG A 136 -15.04 7.07 9.40
N TYR A 137 -15.08 5.79 9.75
CA TYR A 137 -15.23 4.71 8.76
C TYR A 137 -16.23 3.64 9.22
N GLN A 138 -17.31 4.04 9.90
CA GLN A 138 -18.44 3.16 10.18
C GLN A 138 -19.66 3.66 9.42
N ASP A 139 -20.23 2.80 8.57
CA ASP A 139 -21.35 3.05 7.67
C ASP A 139 -21.17 4.30 6.79
N VAL A 140 -19.95 4.49 6.28
CA VAL A 140 -19.62 5.65 5.44
C VAL A 140 -19.84 5.31 3.97
N LEU A 141 -20.53 6.19 3.25
CA LEU A 141 -20.69 6.04 1.80
C LEU A 141 -19.34 6.21 1.10
N ILE A 142 -19.06 5.37 0.11
CA ILE A 142 -17.84 5.44 -0.72
C ILE A 142 -17.50 6.86 -1.19
N ALA A 143 -18.50 7.63 -1.67
CA ALA A 143 -18.30 8.99 -2.15
C ALA A 143 -17.82 9.99 -1.08
N GLN A 144 -17.94 9.64 0.21
CA GLN A 144 -17.53 10.47 1.34
C GLN A 144 -16.11 10.16 1.81
N VAL A 145 -15.54 9.02 1.42
CA VAL A 145 -14.19 8.60 1.83
C VAL A 145 -13.13 9.61 1.39
N GLU A 146 -13.29 10.18 0.20
CA GLU A 146 -12.36 11.20 -0.31
C GLU A 146 -12.28 12.44 0.58
N ASN A 147 -13.36 12.73 1.33
CA ASN A 147 -13.50 13.91 2.17
C ASN A 147 -13.17 13.64 3.64
N VAL A 148 -12.66 12.45 4.00
CA VAL A 148 -12.24 12.19 5.38
C VAL A 148 -10.97 13.01 5.69
N PRO A 149 -11.03 14.00 6.59
CA PRO A 149 -9.89 14.86 6.87
C PRO A 149 -8.79 14.11 7.60
N ALA A 150 -7.55 14.57 7.45
CA ALA A 150 -6.47 14.16 8.33
C ALA A 150 -6.86 14.44 9.79
N TYR A 151 -6.58 13.51 10.68
CA TYR A 151 -6.94 13.59 12.08
C TYR A 151 -5.69 13.44 12.93
N ASP A 152 -5.36 14.47 13.70
CA ASP A 152 -4.33 14.33 14.71
C ASP A 152 -4.86 13.41 15.83
N ALA A 153 -4.38 12.16 15.85
CA ALA A 153 -4.74 11.19 16.87
C ALA A 153 -4.06 11.47 18.23
N ALA A 154 -3.21 12.49 18.31
CA ALA A 154 -2.60 12.96 19.53
C ALA A 154 -3.47 14.02 20.24
N ASP A 155 -3.37 14.07 21.57
CA ASP A 155 -3.61 15.30 22.31
C ASP A 155 -2.77 16.43 21.64
N PRO A 156 -3.24 17.68 21.47
CA PRO A 156 -2.49 18.78 20.84
C PRO A 156 -1.03 18.98 21.28
N ASP A 157 -0.59 18.36 22.38
CA ASP A 157 0.77 18.38 22.89
C ASP A 157 1.71 17.28 22.34
N ALA A 158 1.24 16.32 21.54
CA ALA A 158 1.98 15.06 21.31
C ALA A 158 2.65 14.86 19.93
N GLY A 159 2.61 15.85 19.04
CA GLY A 159 3.52 15.93 17.88
C GLY A 159 3.33 14.87 16.77
N ALA A 160 4.01 15.11 15.63
CA ALA A 160 3.78 14.57 14.28
C ALA A 160 3.39 13.08 14.10
N THR A 161 3.81 12.17 14.98
CA THR A 161 3.67 10.70 14.77
C THR A 161 2.23 10.16 14.74
N ALA A 162 1.25 10.85 15.33
CA ALA A 162 -0.15 10.40 15.31
C ALA A 162 -0.87 10.76 14.00
N THR A 163 -0.54 11.91 13.42
CA THR A 163 -1.02 12.38 12.11
C THR A 163 -0.51 11.48 10.98
N ASP A 164 0.74 10.99 11.07
CA ASP A 164 1.32 10.10 10.07
C ASP A 164 0.55 8.77 9.98
N SER A 165 0.17 8.20 11.13
CA SER A 165 -0.55 6.93 11.18
C SER A 165 -1.99 7.04 10.67
N THR A 166 -2.72 8.08 11.05
CA THR A 166 -4.10 8.29 10.57
C THR A 166 -4.15 8.74 9.12
N GLY A 167 -3.13 9.47 8.65
CA GLY A 167 -2.89 9.79 7.24
C GLY A 167 -2.70 8.52 6.42
N ALA A 168 -1.76 7.65 6.82
CA ALA A 168 -1.53 6.37 6.15
C ALA A 168 -2.79 5.48 6.10
N ILE A 169 -3.57 5.43 7.19
CA ILE A 169 -4.85 4.71 7.22
C ILE A 169 -5.83 5.32 6.20
N ARG A 170 -5.98 6.65 6.19
CA ARG A 170 -6.87 7.35 5.24
C ARG A 170 -6.49 7.03 3.80
N ASP A 171 -5.21 7.14 3.47
CA ASP A 171 -4.72 6.97 2.11
C ASP A 171 -4.87 5.51 1.65
N LEU A 172 -4.66 4.54 2.54
CA LEU A 172 -4.90 3.13 2.24
C LEU A 172 -6.38 2.76 2.11
N VAL A 173 -7.27 3.37 2.91
CA VAL A 173 -8.72 3.16 2.74
C VAL A 173 -9.18 3.74 1.39
N LYS A 174 -8.71 4.95 1.02
CA LYS A 174 -8.96 5.52 -0.31
C LYS A 174 -8.45 4.60 -1.42
N LYS A 175 -7.20 4.14 -1.32
CA LYS A 175 -6.59 3.19 -2.27
C LYS A 175 -7.41 1.90 -2.42
N ALA A 176 -7.85 1.30 -1.31
CA ALA A 176 -8.70 0.09 -1.36
C ALA A 176 -10.04 0.34 -2.06
N VAL A 177 -10.66 1.50 -1.85
CA VAL A 177 -11.89 1.90 -2.56
C VAL A 177 -11.62 2.07 -4.05
N GLN A 178 -10.56 2.78 -4.42
CA GLN A 178 -10.20 2.98 -5.83
C GLN A 178 -9.89 1.64 -6.51
N MET A 179 -9.18 0.73 -5.84
CA MET A 179 -8.92 -0.63 -6.33
C MET A 179 -10.21 -1.43 -6.51
N HIS A 180 -11.17 -1.28 -5.60
CA HIS A 180 -12.48 -1.95 -5.69
C HIS A 180 -13.24 -1.59 -6.96
N PHE A 181 -13.16 -0.33 -7.39
CA PHE A 181 -13.79 0.15 -8.62
C PHE A 181 -12.88 0.10 -9.86
N GLY A 182 -11.65 -0.39 -9.72
CA GLY A 182 -10.67 -0.39 -10.81
C GLY A 182 -10.26 1.01 -11.26
N THR A 183 -10.38 2.01 -10.38
CA THR A 183 -9.98 3.41 -10.64
C THR A 183 -8.66 3.76 -9.97
N PHE A 184 -8.05 2.84 -9.23
CA PHE A 184 -6.72 3.07 -8.68
C PHE A 184 -5.71 3.14 -9.81
N VAL A 185 -5.10 4.30 -9.96
CA VAL A 185 -3.93 4.52 -10.81
C VAL A 185 -2.78 4.70 -9.85
N ASP A 186 -1.82 3.77 -9.87
CA ASP A 186 -0.56 3.98 -9.18
C ASP A 186 0.19 5.06 -9.95
N ASP A 187 0.01 6.30 -9.50
CA ASP A 187 0.62 7.46 -10.12
C ASP A 187 1.87 7.85 -9.33
N PRO A 188 3.07 7.47 -9.80
CA PRO A 188 4.31 7.70 -9.07
C PRO A 188 4.77 9.16 -9.14
N TYR A 189 4.02 10.04 -9.81
CA TYR A 189 4.42 11.44 -10.04
C TYR A 189 3.73 12.42 -9.07
N ILE A 190 2.64 12.01 -8.40
CA ILE A 190 1.87 12.85 -7.46
C ILE A 190 2.73 13.38 -6.31
N GLU A 191 3.66 12.58 -5.77
CA GLU A 191 4.56 13.01 -4.69
C GLU A 191 5.44 14.21 -5.09
N PHE A 192 5.75 14.34 -6.39
CA PHE A 192 6.68 15.34 -6.90
C PHE A 192 5.98 16.54 -7.52
N TYR A 193 4.85 16.34 -8.21
CA TYR A 193 4.12 17.39 -8.92
C TYR A 193 2.74 17.71 -8.34
N GLY A 194 2.33 17.04 -7.26
CA GLY A 194 1.02 17.21 -6.61
C GLY A 194 -0.12 16.44 -7.27
N GLU A 195 -1.28 16.37 -6.61
CA GLU A 195 -2.44 15.58 -7.07
C GLU A 195 -3.08 16.10 -8.38
N ASP A 196 -2.90 17.38 -8.70
CA ASP A 196 -3.56 18.05 -9.84
C ASP A 196 -2.61 18.34 -11.02
N TYR A 197 -1.46 17.65 -11.09
CA TYR A 197 -0.51 17.86 -12.19
C TYR A 197 -1.11 17.41 -13.54
N ILE A 198 -0.69 18.07 -14.62
CA ILE A 198 -1.12 17.74 -15.99
C ILE A 198 0.10 17.27 -16.76
N LEU A 199 0.08 15.99 -17.17
CA LEU A 199 1.10 15.36 -17.99
C LEU A 199 0.70 15.40 -19.48
N VAL A 200 1.52 16.02 -20.32
CA VAL A 200 1.30 16.12 -21.76
C VAL A 200 2.43 15.41 -22.49
N GLU A 201 2.10 14.35 -23.23
CA GLU A 201 3.08 13.62 -24.02
C GLU A 201 3.56 14.44 -25.23
N ASP A 202 4.88 14.53 -25.40
CA ASP A 202 5.49 15.03 -26.63
C ASP A 202 5.55 13.91 -27.67
N THR A 203 4.44 13.73 -28.40
CA THR A 203 4.31 12.70 -29.46
C THR A 203 5.25 12.91 -30.65
N THR A 204 5.98 14.02 -30.71
CA THR A 204 6.99 14.29 -31.75
C THR A 204 8.39 13.89 -31.33
N PHE A 205 8.60 13.63 -30.03
CA PHE A 205 9.86 13.17 -29.50
C PHE A 205 10.16 11.74 -29.97
N SER A 206 11.42 11.49 -30.35
CA SER A 206 11.87 10.19 -30.86
C SER A 206 13.32 9.96 -30.48
N GLY A 207 13.55 9.45 -29.27
CA GLY A 207 14.85 8.96 -28.83
C GLY A 207 15.01 7.46 -29.07
N THR A 208 16.25 6.97 -29.02
CA THR A 208 16.52 5.51 -29.13
C THR A 208 16.26 4.79 -27.81
N LEU A 209 16.82 5.32 -26.72
CA LEU A 209 16.64 4.79 -25.37
C LEU A 209 15.74 5.69 -24.52
N VAL A 210 15.69 6.99 -24.80
CA VAL A 210 14.64 7.86 -24.25
C VAL A 210 13.40 7.64 -25.10
N THR A 211 12.46 6.83 -24.60
CA THR A 211 11.32 6.36 -25.39
C THR A 211 10.18 7.36 -25.42
N ASN A 212 10.01 8.12 -24.33
CA ASN A 212 8.97 9.14 -24.24
C ASN A 212 9.48 10.35 -23.47
N LYS A 213 8.90 11.49 -23.81
CA LYS A 213 9.06 12.75 -23.12
C LYS A 213 7.67 13.29 -22.81
N TYR A 214 7.48 13.74 -21.59
CA TYR A 214 6.25 14.38 -21.16
C TYR A 214 6.57 15.74 -20.55
N THR A 215 5.77 16.74 -20.87
CA THR A 215 5.77 18.01 -20.16
C THR A 215 4.79 17.94 -19.00
N VAL A 216 5.22 18.38 -17.82
CA VAL A 216 4.34 18.64 -16.68
C VAL A 216 4.03 20.12 -16.68
N GLU A 217 2.78 20.50 -16.99
CA GLU A 217 2.42 21.90 -17.22
C GLU A 217 2.83 22.83 -16.07
N GLY A 218 3.76 23.75 -16.35
CA GLY A 218 4.23 24.74 -15.39
C GLY A 218 5.12 24.21 -14.26
N GLN A 219 5.44 22.91 -14.24
CA GLN A 219 6.21 22.30 -13.14
C GLN A 219 7.50 21.61 -13.59
N GLY A 220 7.57 21.07 -14.82
CA GLY A 220 8.77 20.36 -15.24
C GLY A 220 8.60 19.41 -16.42
N THR A 221 9.43 18.37 -16.47
CA THR A 221 9.47 17.38 -17.56
C THR A 221 9.73 15.98 -17.01
N VAL A 222 9.07 14.97 -17.57
CA VAL A 222 9.32 13.55 -17.28
C VAL A 222 9.88 12.88 -18.53
N TYR A 223 10.98 12.14 -18.36
CA TYR A 223 11.55 11.29 -19.40
C TYR A 223 11.41 9.82 -19.03
N LEU A 224 10.95 9.00 -19.98
CA LEU A 224 10.99 7.54 -19.85
C LEU A 224 12.20 7.05 -20.63
N VAL A 225 13.12 6.41 -19.92
CA VAL A 225 14.36 5.89 -20.50
C VAL A 225 14.38 4.38 -20.34
N THR A 226 14.28 3.67 -21.45
CA THR A 226 14.12 2.21 -21.48
C THR A 226 15.28 1.57 -22.22
N GLY A 227 15.81 0.49 -21.66
CA GLY A 227 16.78 -0.35 -22.35
C GLY A 227 16.83 -1.75 -21.75
N SER A 228 17.51 -2.65 -22.45
CA SER A 228 17.67 -4.04 -22.03
C SER A 228 19.14 -4.36 -21.83
N GLY A 229 19.42 -5.25 -20.88
CA GLY A 229 20.76 -5.70 -20.60
C GLY A 229 20.77 -7.04 -19.88
N GLU A 230 21.95 -7.65 -19.85
CA GLU A 230 22.19 -8.87 -19.10
C GLU A 230 22.09 -8.59 -17.58
N TYR A 231 21.57 -9.53 -16.82
CA TYR A 231 21.55 -9.54 -15.37
C TYR A 231 22.01 -10.91 -14.84
N TYR A 232 21.67 -11.26 -13.61
CA TYR A 232 22.11 -12.49 -12.94
C TYR A 232 22.03 -13.75 -13.82
N ASP A 233 23.13 -14.49 -13.90
CA ASP A 233 23.26 -15.78 -14.61
C ASP A 233 23.03 -15.71 -16.13
N GLY A 234 23.40 -14.60 -16.77
CA GLY A 234 23.32 -14.46 -18.23
C GLY A 234 21.91 -14.22 -18.78
N ASN A 235 20.93 -13.99 -17.91
CA ASN A 235 19.57 -13.68 -18.33
C ASN A 235 19.51 -12.22 -18.82
N GLU A 236 18.61 -11.91 -19.75
CA GLU A 236 18.36 -10.53 -20.21
C GLU A 236 16.97 -10.07 -19.84
N ALA A 237 16.84 -8.81 -19.46
CA ALA A 237 15.56 -8.17 -19.23
C ALA A 237 15.66 -6.65 -19.47
N SER A 238 14.52 -5.99 -19.55
CA SER A 238 14.44 -4.53 -19.70
C SER A 238 14.34 -3.82 -18.36
N ILE A 239 14.86 -2.60 -18.32
CA ILE A 239 14.63 -1.61 -17.27
C ILE A 239 14.07 -0.35 -17.92
N THR A 240 13.01 0.17 -17.32
CA THR A 240 12.47 1.51 -17.59
C THR A 240 12.78 2.41 -16.39
N LEU A 241 13.40 3.55 -16.66
CA LEU A 241 13.71 4.58 -15.68
C LEU A 241 12.84 5.80 -15.97
N HIS A 242 12.07 6.26 -14.99
CA HIS A 242 11.35 7.53 -15.06
C HIS A 242 12.23 8.61 -14.44
N VAL A 243 12.65 9.60 -15.23
CA VAL A 243 13.45 10.72 -14.75
C VAL A 243 12.58 11.96 -14.69
N LEU A 244 12.33 12.44 -13.47
CA LEU A 244 11.47 13.58 -13.18
C LEU A 244 12.35 14.81 -12.97
N LEU A 245 12.12 15.85 -13.76
CA LEU A 245 12.80 17.13 -13.67
C LEU A 245 11.83 18.22 -13.25
N ASP A 246 12.31 19.22 -12.52
CA ASP A 246 11.56 20.45 -12.26
C ASP A 246 11.63 21.42 -13.46
N SER A 247 11.12 22.64 -13.26
CA SER A 247 11.11 23.70 -14.27
C SER A 247 12.50 24.27 -14.58
N ASP A 248 13.46 24.10 -13.67
CA ASP A 248 14.84 24.55 -13.81
C ASP A 248 15.75 23.45 -14.39
N GLY A 249 15.22 22.23 -14.56
CA GLY A 249 15.93 21.07 -15.10
C GLY A 249 16.72 20.31 -14.05
N GLU A 250 16.46 20.53 -12.75
CA GLU A 250 16.99 19.74 -11.65
C GLU A 250 16.21 18.44 -11.49
N ILE A 251 16.91 17.35 -11.19
CA ILE A 251 16.30 16.04 -11.00
C ILE A 251 15.60 16.00 -9.64
N LEU A 252 14.27 15.88 -9.70
CA LEU A 252 13.42 15.66 -8.52
C LEU A 252 13.50 14.20 -8.05
N ALA A 253 13.44 13.27 -8.99
CA ALA A 253 13.53 11.85 -8.70
C ALA A 253 13.89 11.02 -9.94
N LEU A 254 14.43 9.83 -9.68
CA LEU A 254 14.59 8.78 -10.68
C LEU A 254 13.90 7.52 -10.15
N LEU A 255 12.83 7.12 -10.82
CA LEU A 255 11.95 6.05 -10.37
C LEU A 255 12.15 4.81 -11.23
N LEU A 256 12.30 3.67 -10.56
CA LEU A 256 12.29 2.34 -11.19
C LEU A 256 10.93 1.70 -10.90
N PRO A 257 9.89 1.91 -11.72
CA PRO A 257 8.57 1.34 -11.46
C PRO A 257 8.62 -0.20 -11.53
N ASP A 258 7.75 -0.88 -10.77
CA ASP A 258 7.80 -2.33 -10.60
C ASP A 258 7.50 -3.12 -11.88
N ASP A 259 6.63 -2.58 -12.74
CA ASP A 259 6.30 -3.11 -14.06
C ASP A 259 7.42 -2.87 -15.08
N GLY A 260 8.22 -1.82 -14.89
CA GLY A 260 9.38 -1.47 -15.69
C GLY A 260 10.71 -2.10 -15.25
N TYR A 261 10.78 -2.78 -14.10
CA TYR A 261 12.02 -3.36 -13.57
C TYR A 261 12.08 -4.89 -13.78
N GLY A 262 12.65 -5.32 -14.91
CA GLY A 262 12.75 -6.74 -15.29
C GLY A 262 13.92 -7.51 -14.66
N HIS A 263 14.85 -6.83 -13.98
CA HIS A 263 16.01 -7.45 -13.34
C HIS A 263 15.64 -8.08 -11.97
N THR A 264 16.59 -8.81 -11.35
CA THR A 264 16.39 -9.42 -10.03
C THR A 264 16.01 -8.39 -8.97
N LYS A 265 14.77 -8.48 -8.46
CA LYS A 265 14.19 -7.54 -7.47
C LYS A 265 14.98 -7.44 -6.15
N GLY A 266 15.68 -8.50 -5.75
CA GLY A 266 16.49 -8.53 -4.53
C GLY A 266 17.63 -7.51 -4.46
N PHE A 267 17.99 -6.89 -5.59
CA PHE A 267 19.02 -5.85 -5.66
C PHE A 267 18.47 -4.42 -5.83
N ARG A 268 17.15 -4.26 -5.89
CA ARG A 268 16.51 -2.97 -6.20
C ARG A 268 16.90 -1.87 -5.22
N SER A 269 16.90 -2.14 -3.91
CA SER A 269 17.28 -1.16 -2.89
C SER A 269 18.68 -0.58 -3.05
N ARG A 270 19.62 -1.33 -3.65
CA ARG A 270 20.97 -0.82 -3.95
C ARG A 270 20.97 0.13 -5.15
N ASN A 271 20.15 -0.18 -6.15
CA ASN A 271 20.00 0.68 -7.32
C ASN A 271 19.23 1.96 -6.96
N ASP A 272 18.21 1.87 -6.11
CA ASP A 272 17.49 3.05 -5.59
C ASP A 272 18.43 3.95 -4.79
N ALA A 273 19.30 3.37 -3.94
CA ALA A 273 20.29 4.12 -3.19
C ALA A 273 21.30 4.84 -4.10
N TYR A 274 21.73 4.19 -5.19
CA TYR A 274 22.59 4.80 -6.19
C TYR A 274 21.88 5.92 -6.96
N LEU A 275 20.62 5.71 -7.37
CA LEU A 275 19.81 6.73 -8.05
C LEU A 275 19.59 7.98 -7.17
N ALA A 276 19.49 7.80 -5.84
CA ALA A 276 19.35 8.92 -4.91
C ALA A 276 20.54 9.90 -4.93
N GLU A 277 21.72 9.48 -5.40
CA GLU A 277 22.91 10.35 -5.54
C GLU A 277 22.75 11.43 -6.62
N PHE A 278 21.76 11.28 -7.52
CA PHE A 278 21.51 12.20 -8.63
C PHE A 278 20.43 13.24 -8.32
N ILE A 279 19.69 13.09 -7.20
CA ILE A 279 18.62 14.02 -6.82
C ILE A 279 19.20 15.40 -6.52
N GLY A 280 18.57 16.44 -7.07
CA GLY A 280 19.01 17.84 -6.96
C GLY A 280 20.13 18.24 -7.92
N LEU A 281 20.55 17.34 -8.82
CA LEU A 281 21.49 17.66 -9.88
C LEU A 281 20.76 18.05 -11.16
N THR A 282 21.37 18.91 -11.96
CA THR A 282 20.95 19.09 -13.36
C THR A 282 21.41 17.92 -14.23
N ILE A 283 20.74 17.69 -15.35
CA ILE A 283 21.13 16.66 -16.33
C ILE A 283 22.60 16.78 -16.75
N GLY A 284 23.12 18.00 -16.90
CA GLY A 284 24.52 18.22 -17.28
C GLY A 284 25.55 17.77 -16.23
N GLN A 285 25.15 17.54 -14.98
CA GLN A 285 26.03 17.09 -13.89
C GLN A 285 26.05 15.57 -13.72
N VAL A 286 25.13 14.85 -14.37
CA VAL A 286 24.97 13.39 -14.23
C VAL A 286 26.24 12.64 -14.63
N GLU A 287 26.92 13.03 -15.71
CA GLU A 287 28.13 12.35 -16.17
C GLU A 287 29.24 12.34 -15.12
N GLN A 288 29.38 13.44 -14.37
CA GLN A 288 30.41 13.54 -13.35
C GLN A 288 30.17 12.55 -12.21
N VAL A 289 28.92 12.44 -11.74
CA VAL A 289 28.55 11.49 -10.68
C VAL A 289 28.69 10.05 -11.13
N VAL A 290 28.35 9.72 -12.39
CA VAL A 290 28.59 8.38 -12.92
C VAL A 290 30.09 8.05 -12.89
N ASN A 291 30.95 8.96 -13.34
CA ASN A 291 32.39 8.73 -13.38
C ASN A 291 33.02 8.62 -11.98
N ASP A 292 32.53 9.41 -11.02
CA ASP A 292 33.05 9.42 -9.65
C ASP A 292 32.66 8.15 -8.85
N ASN A 293 31.62 7.43 -9.27
CA ASN A 293 31.05 6.27 -8.56
C ASN A 293 31.14 4.93 -9.34
N ASP A 294 32.08 4.81 -10.28
CA ASP A 294 32.23 3.62 -11.15
C ASP A 294 32.41 2.30 -10.34
N ASP A 295 33.09 2.36 -9.17
CA ASP A 295 33.58 1.17 -8.42
C ASP A 295 32.72 0.75 -7.20
N LEU A 296 31.58 1.39 -6.92
CA LEU A 296 30.98 1.33 -5.58
C LEU A 296 29.96 0.20 -5.30
N THR A 297 29.56 -0.62 -6.28
CA THR A 297 28.41 -1.53 -6.07
C THR A 297 28.73 -3.00 -6.34
N THR A 298 29.11 -3.72 -5.29
CA THR A 298 29.27 -5.19 -5.35
C THR A 298 27.89 -5.87 -5.44
N GLY A 299 27.71 -6.78 -6.40
CA GLY A 299 26.55 -7.69 -6.49
C GLY A 299 25.33 -7.21 -7.29
N ALA A 300 25.31 -5.96 -7.78
CA ALA A 300 24.27 -5.43 -8.69
C ALA A 300 24.86 -4.80 -9.97
N THR A 301 26.12 -5.13 -10.28
CA THR A 301 26.95 -4.45 -11.27
C THR A 301 26.27 -4.32 -12.63
N ASN A 302 25.71 -5.39 -13.17
CA ASN A 302 25.10 -5.34 -14.50
C ASN A 302 23.85 -4.43 -14.55
N THR A 303 23.04 -4.43 -13.48
CA THR A 303 21.88 -3.52 -13.39
C THR A 303 22.33 -2.06 -13.31
N LYS A 304 23.33 -1.76 -12.47
CA LYS A 304 23.91 -0.41 -12.38
C LYS A 304 24.47 0.04 -13.72
N THR A 305 25.25 -0.81 -14.40
CA THR A 305 25.81 -0.50 -15.72
C THR A 305 24.71 -0.17 -16.73
N LEU A 306 23.59 -0.92 -16.74
CA LEU A 306 22.46 -0.58 -17.60
C LEU A 306 21.87 0.79 -17.21
N ILE A 307 21.65 1.05 -15.92
CA ILE A 307 21.16 2.37 -15.44
C ILE A 307 22.09 3.50 -15.91
N GLU A 308 23.40 3.34 -15.80
CA GLU A 308 24.38 4.33 -16.26
C GLU A 308 24.30 4.57 -17.78
N VAL A 309 24.10 3.51 -18.57
CA VAL A 309 23.87 3.62 -20.01
C VAL A 309 22.59 4.43 -20.29
N LEU A 310 21.50 4.17 -19.56
CA LEU A 310 20.25 4.91 -19.69
C LEU A 310 20.44 6.39 -19.31
N LEU A 311 21.11 6.67 -18.20
CA LEU A 311 21.42 8.03 -17.76
C LEU A 311 22.26 8.79 -18.77
N ARG A 312 23.31 8.16 -19.32
CA ARG A 312 24.14 8.78 -20.37
C ARG A 312 23.36 9.01 -21.66
N ALA A 313 22.46 8.10 -22.02
CA ALA A 313 21.57 8.30 -23.17
C ALA A 313 20.65 9.51 -22.96
N LEU A 314 20.11 9.68 -21.76
CA LEU A 314 19.33 10.87 -21.41
C LEU A 314 20.17 12.15 -21.50
N VAL A 315 21.39 12.16 -20.96
CA VAL A 315 22.29 13.32 -21.08
C VAL A 315 22.51 13.68 -22.54
N SER A 316 22.85 12.69 -23.38
CA SER A 316 23.09 12.91 -24.80
C SER A 316 21.86 13.45 -25.53
N GLU A 317 20.66 13.05 -25.15
CA GLU A 317 19.42 13.46 -25.82
C GLU A 317 18.94 14.84 -25.39
N VAL A 318 19.16 15.21 -24.12
CA VAL A 318 18.70 16.49 -23.55
C VAL A 318 19.69 17.62 -23.78
N THR A 319 20.98 17.31 -23.94
CA THR A 319 22.05 18.32 -24.12
C THR A 319 22.53 18.51 -25.56
N ALA A 320 22.05 17.70 -26.51
CA ALA A 320 22.33 17.86 -27.94
C ALA A 320 21.56 19.03 -28.56
#